data_AF-A0A8J7PZW6-F1
#
_entry.id   AF-A0A8J7PZW6-F1
#
_cell.length_a   1.000
_cell.length_b   1.000
_cell.length_c   1.000
_cell.angle_alpha   90.00
_cell.angle_beta   90.00
_cell.angle_gamma   90.00
#
_symmetry.space_group_name_H-M   'P 1'
#
loop_
_entity.id
_entity.type
_entity.pdbx_description
1 polymer ?
#
loop_
_entity_poly.entity_id
_entity_poly.type
_entity_poly.pdbx_seq_one_letter_code
_entity_poly.pdbx_strand_id
1 'polypeptide(L)'
;PFTSVIAGLTPFFVSRQVVCGSGRVGIGPGGEGAGFQLTQRADYIEVEVGLETTLKRPIINTRDEPHADAEKYRRLHVIFGDANLAETSTYLKLGTSALVLDMIESGKRFDHLRLADPVHAVHEISHDPSLKATVELANGRKFTGLDLQFAYHEMVAEYVESVGADRMSVDVLRTWGEVLDALARDPMECADRLDWPAKLRLLEGYRARDGLGWGSPRLHLVDLQYSDVRLDKGLYNRLVARGSMKRLISEEEVRDAITKPPEDTRAYFRGRCLERYGNAIAAASWDSVIFDLGRESLVRIPTLEPLRGTKAHVGALLEASNTAEELVDALTKS
;
A
#
# COMPACT_ATOMS: atom_id res chain seq x y z
N PRO A 1 -12.02 -15.33 10.42
CA PRO A 1 -10.98 -16.39 10.45
C PRO A 1 -9.85 -16.10 9.46
N PHE A 2 -8.60 -16.47 9.75
CA PHE A 2 -7.47 -16.17 8.85
C PHE A 2 -7.57 -16.91 7.51
N THR A 3 -8.24 -18.07 7.46
CA THR A 3 -8.54 -18.79 6.21
C THR A 3 -9.40 -17.98 5.25
N SER A 4 -10.36 -17.20 5.76
CA SER A 4 -11.17 -16.27 4.95
C SER A 4 -10.32 -15.15 4.37
N VAL A 5 -9.31 -14.67 5.12
CA VAL A 5 -8.35 -13.66 4.66
C VAL A 5 -7.52 -14.21 3.49
N ILE A 6 -7.00 -15.44 3.61
CA ILE A 6 -6.28 -16.10 2.52
C ILE A 6 -7.18 -16.24 1.28
N ALA A 7 -8.39 -16.80 1.46
CA ALA A 7 -9.31 -17.04 0.35
C ALA A 7 -9.74 -15.75 -0.37
N GLY A 8 -9.99 -14.67 0.38
CA GLY A 8 -10.42 -13.40 -0.18
C GLY A 8 -9.28 -12.55 -0.76
N LEU A 9 -8.10 -12.57 -0.16
CA LEU A 9 -6.99 -11.71 -0.57
C LEU A 9 -6.05 -12.33 -1.59
N THR A 10 -5.90 -13.66 -1.65
CA THR A 10 -4.98 -14.26 -2.64
C THR A 10 -5.34 -13.83 -4.08
N PRO A 11 -6.58 -14.04 -4.59
CA PRO A 11 -6.90 -13.65 -5.98
C PRO A 11 -6.86 -12.14 -6.18
N PHE A 12 -7.27 -11.37 -5.17
CA PHE A 12 -7.23 -9.92 -5.18
C PHE A 12 -5.80 -9.39 -5.29
N PHE A 13 -4.87 -9.89 -4.48
CA PHE A 13 -3.48 -9.49 -4.53
C PHE A 13 -2.84 -9.90 -5.85
N VAL A 14 -3.03 -11.14 -6.30
CA VAL A 14 -2.49 -11.59 -7.60
C VAL A 14 -2.94 -10.69 -8.76
N SER A 15 -4.19 -10.19 -8.74
CA SER A 15 -4.72 -9.36 -9.83
C SER A 15 -4.52 -7.85 -9.67
N ARG A 16 -4.43 -7.31 -8.43
CA ARG A 16 -4.34 -5.85 -8.20
C ARG A 16 -3.09 -5.20 -8.78
N GLN A 17 -2.09 -5.99 -9.18
CA GLN A 17 -0.91 -5.50 -9.87
C GLN A 17 -1.21 -4.77 -11.19
N VAL A 18 -2.33 -5.08 -11.86
CA VAL A 18 -2.78 -4.33 -13.05
C VAL A 18 -3.08 -2.86 -12.72
N VAL A 19 -3.47 -2.58 -11.48
CA VAL A 19 -3.75 -1.23 -10.97
C VAL A 19 -2.52 -0.64 -10.24
N CYS A 20 -1.87 -1.44 -9.39
CA CYS A 20 -0.92 -0.94 -8.39
C CYS A 20 0.55 -1.19 -8.74
N GLY A 21 0.86 -1.86 -9.86
CA GLY A 21 2.23 -2.14 -10.28
C GLY A 21 3.05 -0.87 -10.50
N SER A 22 4.34 -0.91 -10.15
CA SER A 22 5.27 0.21 -10.37
C SER A 22 6.05 0.12 -11.68
N GLY A 23 5.91 -0.98 -12.42
CA GLY A 23 6.61 -1.28 -13.66
C GLY A 23 8.07 -1.67 -13.43
N ARG A 24 8.59 -2.64 -14.17
CA ARG A 24 10.01 -3.06 -14.12
C ARG A 24 10.53 -3.42 -15.51
N VAL A 25 11.74 -3.00 -15.83
CA VAL A 25 12.49 -3.48 -16.99
C VAL A 25 13.29 -4.72 -16.61
N GLY A 26 13.14 -5.78 -17.40
CA GLY A 26 13.71 -7.10 -17.13
C GLY A 26 12.66 -8.07 -16.58
N ILE A 27 12.74 -9.33 -17.01
CA ILE A 27 11.89 -10.46 -16.62
C ILE A 27 12.74 -11.50 -15.88
N GLY A 28 12.19 -12.09 -14.83
CA GLY A 28 12.87 -13.03 -13.96
C GLY A 28 13.56 -12.35 -12.75
N PRO A 29 13.94 -13.11 -11.72
CA PRO A 29 14.48 -12.54 -10.48
C PRO A 29 15.78 -11.74 -10.67
N GLY A 30 16.61 -12.14 -11.63
CA GLY A 30 17.85 -11.44 -12.01
C GLY A 30 17.66 -10.38 -13.10
N GLY A 31 16.47 -10.29 -13.70
CA GLY A 31 16.21 -9.41 -14.85
C GLY A 31 16.84 -9.92 -16.14
N GLU A 32 17.04 -11.23 -16.24
CA GLU A 32 17.72 -11.93 -17.33
C GLU A 32 16.93 -11.92 -18.66
N GLY A 33 15.59 -11.91 -18.58
CA GLY A 33 14.72 -11.82 -19.75
C GLY A 33 14.52 -10.38 -20.19
N ALA A 34 14.67 -10.11 -21.48
CA ALA A 34 14.39 -8.77 -22.03
C ALA A 34 12.88 -8.54 -22.11
N GLY A 35 12.37 -7.55 -21.36
CA GLY A 35 10.96 -7.17 -21.41
C GLY A 35 10.63 -6.07 -20.41
N PHE A 36 9.34 -5.74 -20.34
CA PHE A 36 8.77 -4.89 -19.30
C PHE A 36 7.64 -5.67 -18.64
N GLN A 37 7.55 -5.57 -17.31
CA GLN A 37 6.50 -6.21 -16.53
C GLN A 37 5.82 -5.19 -15.60
N LEU A 38 4.61 -5.52 -15.15
CA LEU A 38 3.76 -4.63 -14.35
C LEU A 38 4.36 -4.34 -12.97
N THR A 39 5.04 -5.31 -12.35
CA THR A 39 5.52 -5.15 -10.97
C THR A 39 7.01 -5.40 -10.79
N GLN A 40 7.56 -4.82 -9.74
CA GLN A 40 8.92 -5.10 -9.28
C GLN A 40 8.99 -6.36 -8.43
N ARG A 41 7.86 -6.84 -7.89
CA ARG A 41 7.83 -7.87 -6.83
C ARG A 41 7.44 -9.26 -7.30
N ALA A 42 6.72 -9.40 -8.41
CA ALA A 42 6.15 -10.68 -8.86
C ALA A 42 7.19 -11.80 -8.93
N ASP A 43 8.33 -11.56 -9.60
CA ASP A 43 9.37 -12.57 -9.80
C ASP A 43 10.03 -13.08 -8.51
N TYR A 44 9.83 -12.41 -7.38
CA TYR A 44 10.39 -12.81 -6.09
C TYR A 44 9.40 -13.58 -5.21
N ILE A 45 8.17 -13.80 -5.69
CA ILE A 45 7.13 -14.57 -5.01
C ILE A 45 7.24 -16.04 -5.40
N GLU A 46 7.25 -16.91 -4.39
CA GLU A 46 7.55 -18.34 -4.56
C GLU A 46 6.50 -19.26 -3.91
N VAL A 47 5.71 -18.75 -2.96
CA VAL A 47 4.70 -19.54 -2.24
C VAL A 47 3.41 -18.73 -2.05
N GLU A 48 2.30 -19.41 -1.79
CA GLU A 48 1.03 -18.73 -1.53
C GLU A 48 0.98 -18.11 -0.13
N VAL A 49 1.31 -18.89 0.90
CA VAL A 49 1.21 -18.49 2.31
C VAL A 49 2.50 -18.85 3.06
N GLY A 50 2.99 -17.95 3.90
CA GLY A 50 4.24 -18.18 4.64
C GLY A 50 4.60 -17.05 5.62
N LEU A 51 5.62 -17.27 6.46
CA LEU A 51 6.07 -16.29 7.46
C LEU A 51 7.23 -15.41 6.95
N GLU A 52 8.03 -15.94 6.03
CA GLU A 52 9.28 -15.31 5.59
C GLU A 52 9.06 -14.05 4.75
N THR A 53 10.03 -13.14 4.79
CA THR A 53 9.99 -11.87 4.04
C THR A 53 11.17 -11.70 3.07
N THR A 54 12.22 -12.53 3.21
CA THR A 54 13.49 -12.42 2.46
C THR A 54 13.77 -13.62 1.55
N LEU A 55 13.22 -14.79 1.85
CA LEU A 55 13.33 -16.04 1.08
C LEU A 55 11.94 -16.67 0.97
N LYS A 56 11.66 -17.45 -0.08
CA LYS A 56 10.37 -18.13 -0.26
C LYS A 56 9.18 -17.19 -0.02
N ARG A 57 9.21 -16.03 -0.65
CA ARG A 57 8.29 -14.94 -0.28
C ARG A 57 6.85 -15.33 -0.59
N PRO A 58 5.93 -15.22 0.38
CA PRO A 58 4.53 -15.55 0.18
C PRO A 58 3.73 -14.40 -0.44
N ILE A 59 2.61 -14.74 -1.08
CA ILE A 59 1.54 -13.79 -1.42
C ILE A 59 0.89 -13.26 -0.11
N ILE A 60 0.53 -14.17 0.80
CA ILE A 60 -0.04 -13.88 2.12
C ILE A 60 0.99 -14.15 3.21
N ASN A 61 1.47 -13.09 3.86
CA ASN A 61 2.38 -13.23 4.98
C ASN A 61 1.62 -13.47 6.29
N THR A 62 2.10 -14.40 7.11
CA THR A 62 1.44 -14.85 8.36
C THR A 62 1.99 -14.21 9.63
N ARG A 63 2.88 -13.22 9.52
CA ARG A 63 3.45 -12.52 10.68
C ARG A 63 2.33 -11.95 11.56
N ASP A 64 2.46 -12.18 12.86
CA ASP A 64 1.48 -11.77 13.84
C ASP A 64 2.14 -10.96 14.97
N GLU A 65 2.34 -9.68 14.68
CA GLU A 65 2.89 -8.70 15.61
C GLU A 65 1.94 -7.49 15.62
N PRO A 66 0.84 -7.53 16.40
CA PRO A 66 -0.26 -6.56 16.26
C PRO A 66 0.12 -5.15 16.73
N HIS A 67 1.14 -5.01 17.58
CA HIS A 67 1.46 -3.75 18.29
C HIS A 67 0.23 -3.15 19.00
N ALA A 68 -0.69 -4.00 19.44
CA ALA A 68 -1.94 -3.66 20.09
C ALA A 68 -2.36 -4.85 20.96
N ASP A 69 -3.53 -4.76 21.59
CA ASP A 69 -4.13 -5.89 22.28
C ASP A 69 -4.37 -7.06 21.30
N ALA A 70 -3.66 -8.17 21.50
CA ALA A 70 -3.66 -9.34 20.61
C ALA A 70 -4.95 -10.16 20.68
N GLU A 71 -5.77 -9.99 21.74
CA GLU A 71 -7.07 -10.65 21.83
C GLU A 71 -8.13 -9.96 20.95
N LYS A 72 -7.92 -8.67 20.65
CA LYS A 72 -8.86 -7.84 19.85
C LYS A 72 -8.39 -7.63 18.42
N TYR A 73 -7.08 -7.44 18.23
CA TYR A 73 -6.52 -6.93 16.99
C TYR A 73 -5.47 -7.86 16.40
N ARG A 74 -5.48 -7.97 15.08
CA ARG A 74 -4.39 -8.52 14.27
C ARG A 74 -3.88 -7.44 13.34
N ARG A 75 -2.56 -7.30 13.22
CA ARG A 75 -1.97 -6.50 12.13
C ARG A 75 -1.70 -7.41 10.95
N LEU A 76 -2.55 -7.37 9.94
CA LEU A 76 -2.30 -8.07 8.69
C LEU A 76 -1.04 -7.48 8.03
N HIS A 77 0.01 -8.29 7.93
CA HIS A 77 1.29 -7.87 7.34
C HIS A 77 1.30 -8.20 5.85
N VAL A 78 1.23 -7.20 4.98
CA VAL A 78 1.23 -7.41 3.52
C VAL A 78 2.58 -7.01 2.94
N ILE A 79 3.28 -7.97 2.33
CA ILE A 79 4.60 -7.78 1.69
C ILE A 79 4.56 -7.86 0.17
N PHE A 80 3.40 -8.23 -0.37
CA PHE A 80 3.11 -8.35 -1.78
C PHE A 80 2.57 -7.00 -2.28
N GLY A 81 3.44 -6.13 -2.75
CA GLY A 81 3.05 -4.82 -3.28
C GLY A 81 4.28 -3.97 -3.55
N ASP A 82 4.25 -3.24 -4.65
CA ASP A 82 5.34 -2.34 -5.01
C ASP A 82 5.30 -1.07 -4.15
N ALA A 83 6.45 -0.40 -4.05
CA ALA A 83 6.46 1.01 -3.69
C ALA A 83 5.92 1.82 -4.88
N ASN A 84 5.02 2.76 -4.61
CA ASN A 84 4.39 3.58 -5.63
C ASN A 84 4.77 5.05 -5.40
N LEU A 85 4.98 5.78 -6.50
CA LEU A 85 5.20 7.22 -6.47
C LEU A 85 3.90 7.95 -6.82
N ALA A 86 3.15 7.42 -7.79
CA ALA A 86 1.87 7.98 -8.17
C ALA A 86 0.87 7.86 -7.01
N GLU A 87 0.31 9.00 -6.61
CA GLU A 87 -0.57 9.09 -5.44
C GLU A 87 -1.83 8.24 -5.63
N THR A 88 -2.38 8.19 -6.85
CA THR A 88 -3.52 7.33 -7.18
C THR A 88 -3.20 5.84 -7.08
N SER A 89 -2.00 5.39 -7.47
CA SER A 89 -1.59 3.98 -7.26
C SER A 89 -1.58 3.64 -5.77
N THR A 90 -1.01 4.50 -4.92
CA THR A 90 -0.99 4.29 -3.46
C THR A 90 -2.39 4.31 -2.88
N TYR A 91 -3.21 5.27 -3.30
CA TYR A 91 -4.59 5.43 -2.83
C TYR A 91 -5.44 4.19 -3.16
N LEU A 92 -5.41 3.73 -4.40
CA LEU A 92 -6.14 2.52 -4.80
C LEU A 92 -5.57 1.29 -4.09
N LYS A 93 -4.24 1.12 -4.05
CA LYS A 93 -3.61 -0.03 -3.35
C LYS A 93 -4.10 -0.19 -1.92
N LEU A 94 -4.26 0.91 -1.18
CA LEU A 94 -4.70 0.90 0.22
C LEU A 94 -6.23 0.84 0.31
N GLY A 95 -6.94 1.73 -0.39
CA GLY A 95 -8.39 1.86 -0.34
C GLY A 95 -9.14 0.61 -0.80
N THR A 96 -8.77 0.06 -1.96
CA THR A 96 -9.46 -1.15 -2.47
C THR A 96 -9.15 -2.36 -1.59
N SER A 97 -7.96 -2.42 -0.99
CA SER A 97 -7.62 -3.48 -0.02
C SER A 97 -8.46 -3.39 1.25
N ALA A 98 -8.69 -2.18 1.76
CA ALA A 98 -9.54 -1.96 2.93
C ALA A 98 -10.98 -2.42 2.66
N LEU A 99 -11.56 -2.05 1.51
CA LEU A 99 -12.91 -2.47 1.14
C LEU A 99 -13.04 -4.00 0.96
N VAL A 100 -12.02 -4.65 0.41
CA VAL A 100 -12.01 -6.12 0.32
C VAL A 100 -11.89 -6.77 1.70
N LEU A 101 -11.12 -6.17 2.61
CA LEU A 101 -11.04 -6.62 4.01
C LEU A 101 -12.39 -6.49 4.70
N ASP A 102 -13.11 -5.39 4.52
CA ASP A 102 -14.45 -5.20 5.10
C ASP A 102 -15.41 -6.31 4.65
N MET A 103 -15.40 -6.67 3.36
CA MET A 103 -16.20 -7.80 2.85
C MET A 103 -15.79 -9.14 3.47
N ILE A 104 -14.49 -9.38 3.66
CA ILE A 104 -13.99 -10.61 4.28
C ILE A 104 -14.46 -10.68 5.75
N GLU A 105 -14.38 -9.57 6.48
CA GLU A 105 -14.83 -9.47 7.87
C GLU A 105 -16.34 -9.60 8.00
N SER A 106 -17.11 -9.13 7.01
CA SER A 106 -18.56 -9.34 6.93
C SER A 106 -18.97 -10.78 6.54
N GLY A 107 -17.99 -11.67 6.30
CA GLY A 107 -18.24 -13.08 5.97
C GLY A 107 -18.55 -13.36 4.49
N LYS A 108 -18.29 -12.42 3.56
CA LYS A 108 -18.42 -12.69 2.12
C LYS A 108 -17.45 -13.79 1.69
N ARG A 109 -17.89 -14.56 0.70
CA ARG A 109 -17.17 -15.73 0.18
C ARG A 109 -16.60 -15.44 -1.21
N PHE A 110 -15.40 -15.94 -1.45
CA PHE A 110 -14.62 -15.70 -2.68
C PHE A 110 -14.26 -16.99 -3.41
N ASP A 111 -14.89 -18.12 -3.05
CA ASP A 111 -14.54 -19.44 -3.59
C ASP A 111 -14.59 -19.49 -5.13
N HIS A 112 -15.48 -18.71 -5.74
CA HIS A 112 -15.66 -18.63 -7.18
C HIS A 112 -14.51 -17.91 -7.92
N LEU A 113 -13.66 -17.17 -7.20
CA LEU A 113 -12.46 -16.48 -7.72
C LEU A 113 -11.15 -17.19 -7.34
N ARG A 114 -11.21 -18.37 -6.70
CA ARG A 114 -10.02 -19.10 -6.29
C ARG A 114 -9.15 -19.43 -7.51
N LEU A 115 -7.89 -19.05 -7.49
CA LEU A 115 -6.91 -19.38 -8.54
C LEU A 115 -6.53 -20.87 -8.46
N ALA A 116 -6.24 -21.48 -9.62
CA ALA A 116 -5.74 -22.85 -9.69
C ALA A 116 -4.27 -22.92 -9.24
N ASP A 117 -3.44 -21.98 -9.68
CA ASP A 117 -2.05 -21.80 -9.25
C ASP A 117 -1.77 -20.31 -8.99
N PRO A 118 -1.88 -19.85 -7.73
CA PRO A 118 -1.69 -18.44 -7.39
C PRO A 118 -0.29 -17.90 -7.70
N VAL A 119 0.77 -18.70 -7.51
CA VAL A 119 2.16 -18.23 -7.70
C VAL A 119 2.45 -18.07 -9.18
N HIS A 120 2.06 -19.05 -9.99
CA HIS A 120 2.18 -18.92 -11.44
C HIS A 120 1.37 -17.73 -11.96
N ALA A 121 0.15 -17.53 -11.46
CA ALA A 121 -0.70 -16.42 -11.85
C ALA A 121 -0.09 -15.03 -11.53
N VAL A 122 0.67 -14.90 -10.44
CA VAL A 122 1.42 -13.67 -10.13
C VAL A 122 2.41 -13.33 -11.25
N HIS A 123 3.19 -14.31 -11.71
CA HIS A 123 4.19 -14.11 -12.76
C HIS A 123 3.53 -13.82 -14.10
N GLU A 124 2.57 -14.66 -14.49
CA GLU A 124 1.87 -14.58 -15.78
C GLU A 124 1.21 -13.21 -15.99
N ILE A 125 0.51 -12.70 -14.97
CA ILE A 125 -0.12 -11.37 -15.04
C ILE A 125 0.95 -10.26 -15.08
N SER A 126 2.03 -10.36 -14.29
CA SER A 126 3.08 -9.32 -14.27
C SER A 126 3.76 -9.21 -15.63
N HIS A 127 4.07 -10.34 -16.27
CA HIS A 127 4.86 -10.40 -17.50
C HIS A 127 4.11 -9.93 -18.75
N ASP A 128 2.79 -9.71 -18.66
CA ASP A 128 1.99 -9.18 -19.76
C ASP A 128 1.49 -7.75 -19.51
N PRO A 129 2.24 -6.71 -19.92
CA PRO A 129 1.79 -5.34 -19.83
C PRO A 129 0.64 -4.99 -20.78
N SER A 130 0.23 -5.91 -21.67
CA SER A 130 -0.97 -5.73 -22.51
C SER A 130 -2.27 -6.06 -21.77
N LEU A 131 -2.18 -6.65 -20.57
CA LEU A 131 -3.30 -7.03 -19.69
C LEU A 131 -4.24 -8.10 -20.27
N LYS A 132 -3.75 -8.94 -21.17
CA LYS A 132 -4.53 -9.95 -21.90
C LYS A 132 -4.23 -11.38 -21.47
N ALA A 133 -3.12 -11.62 -20.78
CA ALA A 133 -2.75 -12.91 -20.25
C ALA A 133 -3.83 -13.42 -19.30
N THR A 134 -4.21 -14.68 -19.48
CA THR A 134 -5.27 -15.31 -18.69
C THR A 134 -4.69 -16.34 -17.74
N VAL A 135 -5.19 -16.35 -16.52
CA VAL A 135 -4.89 -17.33 -15.49
C VAL A 135 -6.12 -18.20 -15.22
N GLU A 136 -5.90 -19.45 -14.82
CA GLU A 136 -6.97 -20.41 -14.57
C GLU A 136 -7.47 -20.32 -13.13
N LEU A 137 -8.79 -20.29 -12.98
CA LEU A 137 -9.48 -20.44 -11.70
C LEU A 137 -9.64 -21.93 -11.37
N ALA A 138 -9.82 -22.28 -10.10
CA ALA A 138 -10.01 -23.65 -9.63
C ALA A 138 -11.26 -24.36 -10.22
N ASN A 139 -12.19 -23.60 -10.82
CA ASN A 139 -13.35 -24.12 -11.53
C ASN A 139 -13.14 -24.25 -13.05
N GLY A 140 -11.92 -24.05 -13.56
CA GLY A 140 -11.54 -24.16 -14.97
C GLY A 140 -11.84 -22.93 -15.82
N ARG A 141 -12.46 -21.88 -15.28
CA ARG A 141 -12.62 -20.59 -15.99
C ARG A 141 -11.26 -19.91 -16.15
N LYS A 142 -11.09 -19.16 -17.23
CA LYS A 142 -9.89 -18.36 -17.50
C LYS A 142 -10.19 -16.88 -17.39
N PHE A 143 -9.40 -16.17 -16.61
CA PHE A 143 -9.59 -14.76 -16.28
C PHE A 143 -8.29 -14.00 -16.55
N THR A 144 -8.38 -12.81 -17.12
CA THR A 144 -7.29 -11.83 -17.07
C THR A 144 -7.16 -11.24 -15.66
N GLY A 145 -6.07 -10.52 -15.41
CA GLY A 145 -5.94 -9.71 -14.19
C GLY A 145 -7.04 -8.66 -14.07
N LEU A 146 -7.50 -8.09 -15.19
CA LEU A 146 -8.62 -7.14 -15.20
C LEU A 146 -9.96 -7.81 -14.88
N ASP A 147 -10.24 -8.99 -15.44
CA ASP A 147 -11.49 -9.72 -15.15
C ASP A 147 -11.65 -9.99 -13.65
N LEU A 148 -10.55 -10.37 -12.99
CA LEU A 148 -10.54 -10.54 -11.53
C LEU A 148 -10.83 -9.23 -10.81
N GLN A 149 -10.18 -8.13 -11.20
CA GLN A 149 -10.41 -6.83 -10.57
C GLN A 149 -11.81 -6.28 -10.79
N PHE A 150 -12.41 -6.47 -11.98
CA PHE A 150 -13.82 -6.12 -12.22
C PHE A 150 -14.76 -6.94 -11.34
N ALA A 151 -14.51 -8.25 -11.18
CA ALA A 151 -15.31 -9.08 -10.27
C ALA A 151 -15.24 -8.59 -8.82
N TYR A 152 -14.05 -8.23 -8.32
CA TYR A 152 -13.94 -7.63 -6.99
C TYR A 152 -14.60 -6.25 -6.90
N HIS A 153 -14.49 -5.41 -7.94
CA HIS A 153 -15.14 -4.10 -7.98
C HIS A 153 -16.66 -4.22 -7.87
N GLU A 154 -17.27 -5.12 -8.63
CA GLU A 154 -18.70 -5.42 -8.58
C GLU A 154 -19.12 -5.90 -7.18
N MET A 155 -18.40 -6.87 -6.61
CA MET A 155 -18.66 -7.36 -5.25
C MET A 155 -18.56 -6.26 -4.18
N VAL A 156 -17.57 -5.37 -4.30
CA VAL A 156 -17.41 -4.23 -3.37
C VAL A 156 -18.54 -3.23 -3.56
N ALA A 157 -18.94 -2.94 -4.81
CA ALA A 157 -20.04 -2.02 -5.08
C ALA A 157 -21.34 -2.48 -4.43
N GLU A 158 -21.70 -3.75 -4.61
CA GLU A 158 -22.88 -4.36 -3.96
C GLU A 158 -22.76 -4.31 -2.43
N TYR A 159 -21.57 -4.61 -1.89
CA TYR A 159 -21.35 -4.60 -0.45
C TYR A 159 -21.53 -3.20 0.14
N VAL A 160 -20.87 -2.20 -0.45
CA VAL A 160 -20.92 -0.80 -0.01
C VAL A 160 -22.34 -0.22 -0.10
N GLU A 161 -23.10 -0.57 -1.14
CA GLU A 161 -24.51 -0.21 -1.25
C GLU A 161 -25.34 -0.83 -0.10
N SER A 162 -25.04 -2.07 0.28
CA SER A 162 -25.81 -2.80 1.31
C SER A 162 -25.58 -2.32 2.75
N VAL A 163 -24.37 -1.87 3.08
CA VAL A 163 -24.00 -1.45 4.45
C VAL A 163 -24.06 0.06 4.66
N GLY A 164 -24.20 0.82 3.57
CA GLY A 164 -24.10 2.28 3.57
C GLY A 164 -22.66 2.75 3.34
N ALA A 165 -22.50 3.76 2.49
CA ALA A 165 -21.20 4.21 2.02
C ALA A 165 -20.77 5.51 2.69
N ASP A 166 -19.60 5.53 3.32
CA ASP A 166 -18.95 6.79 3.67
C ASP A 166 -18.32 7.43 2.41
N ARG A 167 -18.03 8.73 2.49
CA ARG A 167 -17.53 9.50 1.35
C ARG A 167 -16.24 8.93 0.76
N MET A 168 -15.35 8.37 1.58
CA MET A 168 -14.07 7.83 1.12
C MET A 168 -14.28 6.49 0.41
N SER A 169 -15.13 5.60 0.93
CA SER A 169 -15.49 4.36 0.25
C SER A 169 -16.09 4.60 -1.13
N VAL A 170 -16.99 5.60 -1.27
CA VAL A 170 -17.56 5.99 -2.56
C VAL A 170 -16.47 6.49 -3.53
N ASP A 171 -15.54 7.30 -3.04
CA ASP A 171 -14.48 7.86 -3.89
C ASP A 171 -13.47 6.79 -4.35
N VAL A 172 -13.08 5.88 -3.46
CA VAL A 172 -12.25 4.72 -3.82
C VAL A 172 -12.93 3.88 -4.88
N LEU A 173 -14.21 3.53 -4.69
CA LEU A 173 -14.95 2.68 -5.61
C LEU A 173 -15.12 3.32 -7.00
N ARG A 174 -15.44 4.62 -7.03
CA ARG A 174 -15.53 5.40 -8.28
C ARG A 174 -14.19 5.45 -9.00
N THR A 175 -13.13 5.84 -8.29
CA THR A 175 -11.78 5.97 -8.86
C THR A 175 -11.25 4.62 -9.35
N TRP A 176 -11.54 3.54 -8.63
CA TRP A 176 -11.16 2.19 -9.04
C TRP A 176 -11.86 1.79 -10.34
N GLY A 177 -13.19 1.98 -10.43
CA GLY A 177 -13.95 1.69 -11.65
C GLY A 177 -13.46 2.48 -12.87
N GLU A 178 -13.25 3.79 -12.71
CA GLU A 178 -12.70 4.66 -13.78
C GLU A 178 -11.32 4.19 -14.26
N VAL A 179 -10.47 3.71 -13.35
CA VAL A 179 -9.16 3.15 -13.69
C VAL A 179 -9.29 1.81 -14.39
N LEU A 180 -10.16 0.90 -13.93
CA LEU A 180 -10.38 -0.39 -14.59
C LEU A 180 -10.91 -0.20 -16.01
N ASP A 181 -11.88 0.69 -16.20
CA ASP A 181 -12.43 1.02 -17.52
C ASP A 181 -11.37 1.61 -18.47
N ALA A 182 -10.52 2.50 -17.96
CA ALA A 182 -9.42 3.07 -18.74
C ALA A 182 -8.37 2.02 -19.11
N LEU A 183 -7.96 1.17 -18.16
CA LEU A 183 -7.02 0.07 -18.41
C LEU A 183 -7.56 -0.93 -19.44
N ALA A 184 -8.86 -1.20 -19.43
CA ALA A 184 -9.52 -2.08 -20.39
C ALA A 184 -9.57 -1.51 -21.81
N ARG A 185 -9.65 -0.17 -21.96
CA ARG A 185 -9.62 0.49 -23.26
C ARG A 185 -8.20 0.62 -23.81
N ASP A 186 -7.34 1.26 -23.05
CA ASP A 186 -5.91 1.46 -23.35
C ASP A 186 -5.17 1.78 -22.04
N PRO A 187 -4.22 0.93 -21.61
CA PRO A 187 -3.46 1.21 -20.39
C PRO A 187 -2.77 2.58 -20.37
N MET A 188 -2.43 3.16 -21.52
CA MET A 188 -1.82 4.47 -21.60
C MET A 188 -2.76 5.62 -21.20
N GLU A 189 -4.09 5.42 -21.17
CA GLU A 189 -5.05 6.38 -20.60
C GLU A 189 -4.82 6.64 -19.10
N CYS A 190 -4.11 5.71 -18.43
CA CYS A 190 -3.76 5.79 -17.02
C CYS A 190 -2.34 6.33 -16.76
N ALA A 191 -1.59 6.71 -17.80
CA ALA A 191 -0.20 7.17 -17.67
C ALA A 191 -0.04 8.54 -16.97
N ASP A 192 -1.14 9.21 -16.65
CA ASP A 192 -1.18 10.41 -15.82
C ASP A 192 -1.45 10.13 -14.33
N ARG A 193 -1.72 8.87 -13.93
CA ARG A 193 -2.15 8.54 -12.55
C ARG A 193 -1.65 7.22 -11.99
N LEU A 194 -1.21 6.28 -12.84
CA LEU A 194 -0.61 5.02 -12.40
C LEU A 194 0.89 4.97 -12.72
N ASP A 195 1.67 4.29 -11.88
CA ASP A 195 3.12 4.23 -12.01
C ASP A 195 3.56 3.45 -13.27
N TRP A 196 3.12 2.19 -13.42
CA TRP A 196 3.59 1.34 -14.51
C TRP A 196 3.22 1.89 -15.90
N PRO A 197 2.03 2.48 -16.16
CA PRO A 197 1.75 3.08 -17.47
C PRO A 197 2.55 4.36 -17.69
N ALA A 198 2.74 5.20 -16.66
CA ALA A 198 3.56 6.40 -16.74
C ALA A 198 5.02 6.06 -17.08
N LYS A 199 5.57 5.06 -16.39
CA LYS A 199 6.92 4.54 -16.60
C LYS A 199 7.06 3.89 -17.98
N LEU A 200 6.10 3.05 -18.38
CA LEU A 200 6.11 2.41 -19.70
C LEU A 200 6.08 3.44 -20.82
N ARG A 201 5.21 4.46 -20.74
CA ARG A 201 5.16 5.58 -21.70
C ARG A 201 6.50 6.29 -21.82
N LEU A 202 7.18 6.51 -20.69
CA LEU A 202 8.51 7.12 -20.68
C LEU A 202 9.54 6.23 -21.36
N LEU A 203 9.58 4.94 -21.01
CA LEU A 203 10.52 3.95 -21.55
C LEU A 203 10.33 3.76 -23.06
N GLU A 204 9.10 3.68 -23.54
CA GLU A 204 8.80 3.61 -24.98
C GLU A 204 9.25 4.86 -25.73
N GLY A 205 9.15 6.04 -25.11
CA GLY A 205 9.73 7.27 -25.65
C GLY A 205 11.26 7.18 -25.85
N TYR A 206 11.99 6.57 -24.91
CA TYR A 206 13.43 6.31 -25.09
C TYR A 206 13.70 5.25 -26.16
N ARG A 207 12.90 4.18 -26.22
CA ARG A 207 13.01 3.12 -27.21
C ARG A 207 12.82 3.64 -28.63
N ALA A 208 11.76 4.40 -28.86
CA ALA A 208 11.45 4.97 -30.17
C ALA A 208 12.49 6.01 -30.62
N ARG A 209 12.92 6.91 -29.72
CA ARG A 209 13.88 7.97 -30.05
C ARG A 209 15.28 7.43 -30.34
N ASP A 210 15.74 6.47 -29.54
CA ASP A 210 17.13 6.02 -29.54
C ASP A 210 17.32 4.61 -30.15
N GLY A 211 16.26 3.99 -30.68
CA GLY A 211 16.31 2.66 -31.30
C GLY A 211 16.66 1.52 -30.34
N LEU A 212 16.18 1.58 -29.08
CA LEU A 212 16.60 0.66 -28.02
C LEU A 212 15.68 -0.58 -27.93
N GLY A 213 16.29 -1.76 -27.77
CA GLY A 213 15.60 -2.97 -27.31
C GLY A 213 15.41 -3.00 -25.80
N TRP A 214 14.55 -3.90 -25.30
CA TRP A 214 14.25 -4.00 -23.86
C TRP A 214 15.44 -4.41 -23.00
N GLY A 215 16.41 -5.16 -23.56
CA GLY A 215 17.65 -5.51 -22.88
C GLY A 215 18.70 -4.39 -22.83
N SER A 216 18.36 -3.16 -23.22
CA SER A 216 19.32 -2.05 -23.18
C SER A 216 19.62 -1.62 -21.73
N PRO A 217 20.91 -1.56 -21.30
CA PRO A 217 21.28 -1.04 -19.98
C PRO A 217 20.75 0.37 -19.71
N ARG A 218 20.54 1.17 -20.76
CA ARG A 218 19.98 2.51 -20.64
C ARG A 218 18.52 2.49 -20.16
N LEU A 219 17.72 1.51 -20.56
CA LEU A 219 16.33 1.40 -20.09
C LEU A 219 16.27 0.95 -18.63
N HIS A 220 17.18 0.07 -18.19
CA HIS A 220 17.30 -0.27 -16.76
C HIS A 220 17.68 0.95 -15.90
N LEU A 221 18.57 1.82 -16.41
CA LEU A 221 18.89 3.08 -15.71
C LEU A 221 17.69 4.03 -15.64
N VAL A 222 16.89 4.13 -16.72
CA VAL A 222 15.68 4.95 -16.74
C VAL A 222 14.62 4.40 -15.78
N ASP A 223 14.45 3.08 -15.73
CA ASP A 223 13.56 2.41 -14.76
C ASP A 223 13.95 2.79 -13.31
N LEU A 224 15.24 2.66 -12.96
CA LEU A 224 15.74 3.04 -11.64
C LEU A 224 15.58 4.54 -11.35
N GLN A 225 15.88 5.40 -12.33
CA GLN A 225 15.80 6.85 -12.19
C GLN A 225 14.35 7.36 -12.05
N TYR A 226 13.35 6.55 -12.45
CA TYR A 226 11.95 6.86 -12.21
C TYR A 226 11.67 7.08 -10.73
N SER A 227 12.24 6.22 -9.88
CA SER A 227 12.07 6.19 -8.42
C SER A 227 13.11 6.96 -7.61
N ASP A 228 13.95 7.78 -8.26
CA ASP A 228 14.85 8.67 -7.51
C ASP A 228 14.05 9.72 -6.73
N VAL A 229 14.22 9.73 -5.41
CA VAL A 229 13.43 10.56 -4.49
C VAL A 229 13.75 12.05 -4.56
N ARG A 230 14.87 12.44 -5.21
CA ARG A 230 15.22 13.86 -5.36
C ARG A 230 14.27 14.55 -6.33
N LEU A 231 13.72 15.69 -5.92
CA LEU A 231 12.69 16.41 -6.69
C LEU A 231 13.18 16.85 -8.08
N ASP A 232 14.47 17.17 -8.22
CA ASP A 232 15.09 17.63 -9.46
C ASP A 232 15.67 16.50 -10.33
N LYS A 233 15.80 15.27 -9.80
CA LYS A 233 16.42 14.14 -10.51
C LYS A 233 15.42 13.05 -10.89
N GLY A 234 14.50 12.71 -10.00
CA GLY A 234 13.47 11.68 -10.20
C GLY A 234 12.65 11.93 -11.45
N LEU A 235 12.50 10.91 -12.30
CA LEU A 235 11.69 11.09 -13.51
C LEU A 235 10.21 11.25 -13.15
N TYR A 236 9.70 10.55 -12.13
CA TYR A 236 8.36 10.81 -11.60
C TYR A 236 8.19 12.25 -11.11
N ASN A 237 9.10 12.73 -10.26
CA ASN A 237 9.05 14.11 -9.74
C ASN A 237 9.10 15.15 -10.86
N ARG A 238 9.87 14.89 -11.92
CA ARG A 238 9.89 15.75 -13.11
C ARG A 238 8.58 15.70 -13.92
N LEU A 239 7.87 14.57 -13.94
CA LEU A 239 6.53 14.49 -14.53
C LEU A 239 5.52 15.27 -13.70
N VAL A 240 5.58 15.16 -12.37
CA VAL A 240 4.76 15.96 -11.44
C VAL A 240 4.99 17.46 -11.65
N ALA A 241 6.26 17.91 -11.67
CA ALA A 241 6.61 19.32 -11.85
C ALA A 241 6.14 19.91 -13.20
N ARG A 242 5.87 19.07 -14.19
CA ARG A 242 5.32 19.45 -15.51
C ARG A 242 3.80 19.29 -15.61
N GLY A 243 3.13 18.93 -14.52
CA GLY A 243 1.68 18.67 -14.49
C GLY A 243 1.25 17.42 -15.26
N SER A 244 2.17 16.49 -15.53
CA SER A 244 1.88 15.25 -16.27
C SER A 244 1.36 14.11 -15.37
N MET A 245 1.43 14.28 -14.04
CA MET A 245 0.88 13.36 -13.06
C MET A 245 -0.21 14.05 -12.25
N LYS A 246 -1.35 13.39 -12.07
CA LYS A 246 -2.42 13.78 -11.17
C LYS A 246 -1.98 13.55 -9.73
N ARG A 247 -2.32 14.51 -8.88
CA ARG A 247 -2.08 14.48 -7.43
C ARG A 247 -3.42 14.50 -6.70
N LEU A 248 -3.47 13.82 -5.56
CA LEU A 248 -4.58 13.76 -4.63
C LEU A 248 -4.40 14.74 -3.47
N ILE A 249 -3.14 15.01 -3.08
CA ILE A 249 -2.81 15.93 -2.00
C ILE A 249 -1.85 17.04 -2.49
N SER A 250 -1.89 18.17 -1.80
CA SER A 250 -1.01 19.31 -2.09
C SER A 250 0.43 19.07 -1.59
N GLU A 251 1.40 19.84 -2.09
CA GLU A 251 2.75 19.86 -1.52
C GLU A 251 2.77 20.38 -0.07
N GLU A 252 1.82 21.26 0.29
CA GLU A 252 1.74 21.82 1.64
C GLU A 252 1.33 20.75 2.66
N GLU A 253 0.31 19.95 2.35
CA GLU A 253 -0.11 18.82 3.18
C GLU A 253 1.03 17.80 3.38
N VAL A 254 1.80 17.51 2.33
CA VAL A 254 2.98 16.63 2.42
C VAL A 254 4.02 17.21 3.37
N ARG A 255 4.35 18.50 3.26
CA ARG A 255 5.33 19.16 4.13
C ARG A 255 4.87 19.19 5.58
N ASP A 256 3.59 19.46 5.81
CA ASP A 256 3.00 19.44 7.14
C ASP A 256 3.14 18.05 7.78
N ALA A 257 2.86 16.98 7.02
CA ALA A 257 2.96 15.60 7.49
C ALA A 257 4.39 15.14 7.85
N ILE A 258 5.44 15.88 7.44
CA ILE A 258 6.82 15.59 7.88
C ILE A 258 6.98 15.82 9.39
N THR A 259 6.27 16.80 9.93
CA THR A 259 6.45 17.24 11.33
C THR A 259 5.21 17.04 12.19
N LYS A 260 4.03 16.94 11.58
CA LYS A 260 2.76 16.80 12.29
C LYS A 260 2.24 15.35 12.17
N PRO A 261 2.02 14.64 13.29
CA PRO A 261 1.40 13.32 13.25
C PRO A 261 -0.08 13.41 12.87
N PRO A 262 -0.69 12.33 12.34
CA PRO A 262 -2.14 12.28 12.14
C PRO A 262 -2.88 12.43 13.47
N GLU A 263 -3.98 13.18 13.47
CA GLU A 263 -4.67 13.62 14.69
C GLU A 263 -5.65 12.60 15.27
N ASP A 264 -5.98 11.55 14.52
CA ASP A 264 -7.07 10.60 14.76
C ASP A 264 -6.59 9.20 15.19
N THR A 265 -5.30 9.04 15.45
CA THR A 265 -4.72 7.80 15.99
C THR A 265 -3.78 8.08 17.16
N ARG A 266 -3.33 7.03 17.85
CA ARG A 266 -2.29 7.11 18.89
C ARG A 266 -0.97 7.73 18.42
N ALA A 267 -0.75 7.84 17.10
CA ALA A 267 0.42 8.55 16.57
C ALA A 267 0.40 10.04 16.94
N TYR A 268 -0.77 10.63 17.15
CA TYR A 268 -0.89 11.99 17.68
C TYR A 268 -0.17 12.13 19.01
N PHE A 269 -0.57 11.35 20.03
CA PHE A 269 0.08 11.36 21.34
C PHE A 269 1.59 11.13 21.22
N ARG A 270 2.02 10.10 20.48
CA ARG A 270 3.44 9.79 20.30
C ARG A 270 4.23 10.97 19.69
N GLY A 271 3.75 11.50 18.57
CA GLY A 271 4.43 12.58 17.86
C GLY A 271 4.47 13.88 18.67
N ARG A 272 3.36 14.26 19.31
CA ARG A 272 3.31 15.45 20.17
C ARG A 272 4.19 15.31 21.42
N CYS A 273 4.29 14.12 22.00
CA CYS A 273 5.22 13.86 23.10
C CYS A 273 6.68 14.02 22.66
N LEU A 274 7.07 13.44 21.51
CA LEU A 274 8.43 13.58 20.97
C LEU A 274 8.78 15.04 20.65
N GLU A 275 7.83 15.80 20.10
CA GLU A 275 8.01 17.21 19.77
C GLU A 275 8.15 18.09 21.03
N ARG A 276 7.27 17.92 22.03
CA ARG A 276 7.23 18.79 23.22
C ARG A 276 8.21 18.39 24.31
N TYR A 277 8.44 17.09 24.48
CA TYR A 277 9.15 16.54 25.63
C TYR A 277 10.36 15.68 25.23
N GLY A 278 10.92 15.88 24.04
CA GLY A 278 12.00 15.05 23.50
C GLY A 278 13.19 14.85 24.45
N ASN A 279 13.57 15.88 25.21
CA ASN A 279 14.67 15.80 26.19
C ASN A 279 14.37 14.89 27.40
N ALA A 280 13.09 14.60 27.66
CA ALA A 280 12.63 13.76 28.75
C ALA A 280 12.10 12.40 28.24
N ILE A 281 12.38 12.04 26.98
CA ILE A 281 11.98 10.75 26.39
C ILE A 281 13.22 9.91 26.17
N ALA A 282 13.29 8.77 26.85
CA ALA A 282 14.36 7.80 26.69
C ALA A 282 14.16 6.95 25.42
N ALA A 283 12.91 6.58 25.12
CA ALA A 283 12.56 5.77 23.95
C ALA A 283 11.06 5.87 23.59
N ALA A 284 10.72 5.54 22.35
CA ALA A 284 9.33 5.39 21.90
C ALA A 284 9.20 4.22 20.91
N SER A 285 8.05 3.56 20.94
CA SER A 285 7.65 2.46 20.05
C SER A 285 6.22 2.64 19.55
N TRP A 286 5.71 1.70 18.76
CA TRP A 286 4.30 1.69 18.35
C TRP A 286 3.33 1.62 19.54
N ASP A 287 3.72 0.91 20.60
CA ASP A 287 2.88 0.54 21.73
C ASP A 287 3.26 1.23 23.06
N SER A 288 4.27 2.11 23.08
CA SER A 288 4.61 2.88 24.28
C SER A 288 5.47 4.12 24.02
N VAL A 289 5.44 5.05 24.99
CA VAL A 289 6.41 6.14 25.15
C VAL A 289 7.08 5.97 26.53
N ILE A 290 8.40 6.06 26.59
CA ILE A 290 9.19 5.88 27.82
C ILE A 290 9.83 7.21 28.20
N PHE A 291 9.47 7.73 29.36
CA PHE A 291 9.94 9.00 29.89
C PHE A 291 11.07 8.81 30.90
N ASP A 292 12.08 9.68 30.81
CA ASP A 292 13.09 9.91 31.84
C ASP A 292 12.78 11.23 32.55
N LEU A 293 12.30 11.12 33.79
CA LEU A 293 11.89 12.26 34.61
C LEU A 293 12.94 12.60 35.69
N GLY A 294 14.16 12.04 35.60
CA GLY A 294 15.17 12.18 36.67
C GLY A 294 14.80 11.45 37.97
N ARG A 295 13.83 10.53 37.91
CA ARG A 295 13.42 9.62 39.00
C ARG A 295 14.31 8.37 39.00
N GLU A 296 14.21 7.53 40.03
CA GLU A 296 15.00 6.28 40.12
C GLU A 296 14.69 5.28 38.98
N SER A 297 13.52 5.36 38.36
CA SER A 297 13.11 4.49 37.25
C SER A 297 12.44 5.25 36.12
N LEU A 298 12.63 4.75 34.89
CA LEU A 298 11.94 5.25 33.71
C LEU A 298 10.44 4.94 33.78
N VAL A 299 9.61 5.88 33.30
CA VAL A 299 8.16 5.72 33.29
C VAL A 299 7.70 5.31 31.90
N ARG A 300 7.13 4.10 31.78
CA ARG A 300 6.55 3.60 30.53
C ARG A 300 5.06 3.90 30.46
N ILE A 301 4.65 4.71 29.50
CA ILE A 301 3.24 4.96 29.17
C ILE A 301 2.83 4.06 28.00
N PRO A 302 1.97 3.04 28.22
CA PRO A 302 1.49 2.19 27.14
C PRO A 302 0.51 2.93 26.22
N THR A 303 0.58 2.65 24.93
CA THR A 303 -0.30 3.19 23.88
C THR A 303 -0.91 2.04 23.06
N LEU A 304 -1.41 1.00 23.74
CA LEU A 304 -1.82 -0.27 23.13
C LEU A 304 -3.06 -0.16 22.22
N GLU A 305 -3.95 0.80 22.47
CA GLU A 305 -5.17 1.01 21.68
C GLU A 305 -4.89 1.97 20.50
N PRO A 306 -4.95 1.51 19.22
CA PRO A 306 -4.57 2.33 18.06
C PRO A 306 -5.40 3.61 17.87
N LEU A 307 -6.66 3.59 18.31
CA LEU A 307 -7.62 4.69 18.19
C LEU A 307 -7.80 5.49 19.49
N ARG A 308 -6.95 5.29 20.50
CA ARG A 308 -6.85 6.17 21.68
C ARG A 308 -5.61 7.05 21.59
N GLY A 309 -5.50 8.08 22.43
CA GLY A 309 -4.39 9.03 22.36
C GLY A 309 -4.43 9.92 21.11
N THR A 310 -5.62 10.07 20.53
CA THR A 310 -5.90 11.01 19.44
C THR A 310 -5.96 12.45 19.98
N LYS A 311 -5.97 13.45 19.10
CA LYS A 311 -6.13 14.86 19.50
C LYS A 311 -7.40 15.10 20.31
N ALA A 312 -8.51 14.46 19.93
CA ALA A 312 -9.75 14.54 20.70
C ALA A 312 -9.61 13.99 22.13
N HIS A 313 -8.78 12.96 22.34
CA HIS A 313 -8.57 12.36 23.66
C HIS A 313 -7.61 13.16 24.54
N VAL A 314 -6.47 13.60 23.99
CA VAL A 314 -5.33 14.11 24.79
C VAL A 314 -4.81 15.48 24.34
N GLY A 315 -5.42 16.12 23.34
CA GLY A 315 -4.98 17.43 22.84
C GLY A 315 -4.95 18.50 23.92
N ALA A 316 -6.08 18.69 24.62
CA ALA A 316 -6.18 19.65 25.72
C ALA A 316 -5.24 19.31 26.89
N LEU A 317 -5.05 18.02 27.19
CA LEU A 317 -4.12 17.56 28.23
C LEU A 317 -2.67 17.92 27.87
N LEU A 318 -2.26 17.63 26.63
CA LEU A 318 -0.93 17.95 26.12
C LEU A 318 -0.71 19.46 26.08
N GLU A 319 -1.72 20.24 25.71
CA GLU A 319 -1.66 21.71 25.72
C GLU A 319 -1.47 22.28 27.13
N ALA A 320 -2.17 21.73 28.13
CA ALA A 320 -2.09 22.16 29.52
C ALA A 320 -0.82 21.71 30.25
N SER A 321 -0.16 20.64 29.79
CA SER A 321 1.04 20.09 30.41
C SER A 321 2.31 20.74 29.84
N ASN A 322 2.96 21.60 30.62
CA ASN A 322 4.19 22.29 30.22
C ASN A 322 5.43 21.39 30.33
N THR A 323 5.37 20.37 31.20
CA THR A 323 6.48 19.42 31.41
C THR A 323 6.04 17.97 31.20
N ALA A 324 7.02 17.10 30.93
CA ALA A 324 6.78 15.66 30.85
C ALA A 324 6.27 15.09 32.18
N GLU A 325 6.73 15.64 33.30
CA GLU A 325 6.30 15.24 34.64
C GLU A 325 4.82 15.56 34.87
N GLU A 326 4.36 16.76 34.52
CA GLU A 326 2.94 17.14 34.60
C GLU A 326 2.06 16.21 33.77
N LEU A 327 2.49 15.87 32.54
CA LEU A 327 1.76 14.95 31.67
C LEU A 327 1.65 13.56 32.29
N VAL A 328 2.78 13.00 32.75
CA VAL A 328 2.83 11.65 33.33
C VAL A 328 2.00 11.58 34.61
N ASP A 329 2.10 12.58 35.47
CA ASP A 329 1.29 12.67 36.69
C ASP A 329 -0.20 12.73 36.37
N ALA A 330 -0.61 13.48 35.35
CA ALA A 330 -2.01 13.57 34.93
C ALA A 330 -2.55 12.25 34.34
N LEU A 331 -1.71 11.47 33.65
CA LEU A 331 -2.08 10.17 33.08
C LEU A 331 -2.13 9.03 34.10
N THR A 332 -1.47 9.19 35.25
CA THR A 332 -1.33 8.13 36.27
C THR A 332 -2.19 8.37 37.51
N LYS A 333 -2.65 9.60 37.74
CA LYS A 333 -3.59 9.94 38.83
C LYS A 333 -5.06 9.60 38.51
N SER A 334 -5.37 9.19 37.28
CA SER A 334 -6.73 8.84 36.82
C SER A 334 -7.08 7.37 36.98
#